data_AF-A0AAW9K4B8-F1
#
_entry.id   AF-A0AAW9K4B8-F1
#
_cell.length_a   1.000
_cell.length_b   1.000
_cell.length_c   1.000
_cell.angle_alpha   90.00
_cell.angle_beta   90.00
_cell.angle_gamma   90.00
#
_symmetry.space_group_name_H-M   'P 1'
#
loop_
_entity.id
_entity.type
_entity.pdbx_description
1 polymer ?
#
loop_
_entity_poly.entity_id
_entity_poly.type
_entity_poly.pdbx_seq_one_letter_code
_entity_poly.pdbx_strand_id
1 'polypeptide(L)'
;ILIFILAGAFAEVAKNMGAVDSTVNLGLSLLPSSLLIPGMFIIGCFIALSIGTSMGTIVALVPIAVGIADKTGIATALAVGAVVSGAMFGDNLSIISDTTIAATRTQGCEMKDKFKMNFIIVLPAAIITALIFMVLTRNANVVSLDSLSFNIFKILPYIIVIITALLGV
;
A
#
# COMPACT_ATOMS: atom_id res chain seq x y z
N ILE A 1 -0.07 -3.79 -19.11
CA ILE A 1 -1.32 -3.14 -19.60
C ILE A 1 -2.55 -3.83 -19.02
N LEU A 2 -2.74 -5.14 -19.22
CA LEU A 2 -3.92 -5.86 -18.71
C LEU A 2 -4.14 -5.69 -17.19
N ILE A 3 -3.07 -5.78 -16.39
CA ILE A 3 -3.13 -5.58 -14.93
C ILE A 3 -3.72 -4.20 -14.57
N PHE A 4 -3.33 -3.13 -15.28
CA PHE A 4 -3.84 -1.78 -15.00
C PHE A 4 -5.30 -1.61 -15.42
N ILE A 5 -5.73 -2.27 -16.50
CA ILE A 5 -7.15 -2.24 -16.92
C ILE A 5 -8.01 -2.96 -15.89
N LEU A 6 -7.60 -4.16 -15.46
CA LEU A 6 -8.31 -4.94 -14.45
C LEU A 6 -8.31 -4.24 -13.09
N ALA A 7 -7.19 -3.59 -12.74
CA ALA A 7 -7.07 -2.75 -11.54
C ALA A 7 -8.06 -1.58 -11.55
N GLY A 8 -8.12 -0.85 -12.66
CA GLY A 8 -9.05 0.25 -12.82
C GLY A 8 -10.51 -0.21 -12.72
N ALA A 9 -10.84 -1.33 -13.37
CA ALA A 9 -12.16 -1.94 -13.28
C ALA A 9 -12.50 -2.38 -11.84
N PHE A 10 -11.56 -3.03 -11.14
CA PHE A 10 -11.74 -3.41 -9.74
C PHE A 10 -11.93 -2.18 -8.83
N ALA A 11 -11.13 -1.14 -9.00
CA ALA A 11 -11.23 0.09 -8.22
C ALA A 11 -12.61 0.76 -8.41
N GLU A 12 -13.10 0.82 -9.65
CA GLU A 12 -14.39 1.42 -9.97
C GLU A 12 -15.57 0.60 -9.39
N VAL A 13 -15.52 -0.73 -9.52
CA VAL A 13 -16.54 -1.62 -8.92
C VAL A 13 -16.51 -1.54 -7.39
N ALA A 14 -15.32 -1.55 -6.78
CA ALA A 14 -15.14 -1.42 -5.34
C ALA A 14 -15.66 -0.08 -4.82
N LYS A 15 -15.45 1.00 -5.57
CA LYS A 15 -16.01 2.32 -5.25
C LYS A 15 -17.54 2.29 -5.33
N ASN A 16 -18.10 1.83 -6.45
CA ASN A 16 -19.55 1.84 -6.68
C ASN A 16 -20.33 0.94 -5.72
N MET A 17 -19.73 -0.17 -5.25
CA MET A 17 -20.36 -1.02 -4.23
C MET A 17 -20.20 -0.50 -2.79
N GLY A 18 -19.42 0.57 -2.59
CA GLY A 18 -19.13 1.17 -1.29
C GLY A 18 -18.09 0.41 -0.46
N ALA A 19 -17.24 -0.41 -1.10
CA ALA A 19 -16.14 -1.11 -0.46
C ALA A 19 -15.06 -0.15 0.01
N VAL A 20 -14.73 0.86 -0.80
CA VAL A 20 -13.75 1.90 -0.46
C VAL A 20 -14.21 2.65 0.79
N ASP A 21 -15.42 3.22 0.80
CA ASP A 21 -15.96 3.94 1.96
C ASP A 21 -16.00 3.08 3.22
N SER A 22 -16.45 1.81 3.12
CA SER A 22 -16.50 0.90 4.27
C SER A 22 -15.11 0.60 4.84
N THR A 23 -14.12 0.43 3.97
CA THR A 23 -12.73 0.15 4.38
C THR A 23 -12.09 1.37 5.04
N VAL A 24 -12.31 2.56 4.46
CA VAL A 24 -11.81 3.82 5.03
C VAL A 24 -12.47 4.14 6.36
N ASN A 25 -13.79 3.98 6.47
CA ASN A 25 -14.53 4.20 7.71
C ASN A 25 -14.08 3.24 8.82
N LEU A 26 -13.86 1.96 8.48
CA LEU A 26 -13.28 1.00 9.43
C LEU A 26 -11.90 1.48 9.91
N GLY A 27 -11.01 1.88 8.99
CA GLY A 27 -9.69 2.43 9.33
C GLY A 27 -9.77 3.65 10.27
N LEU A 28 -10.64 4.61 9.95
CA LEU A 28 -10.88 5.81 10.77
C LEU A 28 -11.52 5.52 12.12
N SER A 29 -12.26 4.41 12.26
CA SER A 29 -12.83 3.98 13.54
C SER A 29 -11.81 3.33 14.48
N LEU A 30 -10.74 2.74 13.92
CA LEU A 30 -9.72 2.02 14.67
C LEU A 30 -8.49 2.89 14.95
N LEU A 31 -8.16 3.79 14.04
CA LEU A 31 -6.93 4.58 14.05
C LEU A 31 -7.23 6.06 13.82
N PRO A 32 -6.44 6.96 14.44
CA PRO A 32 -6.51 8.38 14.11
C PRO A 32 -6.12 8.62 12.65
N SER A 33 -6.80 9.57 12.01
CA SER A 33 -6.58 9.97 10.60
C SER A 33 -5.11 10.27 10.28
N SER A 34 -4.38 10.84 11.22
CA SER A 34 -2.95 11.16 11.08
C SER A 34 -2.05 9.93 10.92
N LEU A 35 -2.48 8.76 11.39
CA LEU A 35 -1.73 7.50 11.27
C LEU A 35 -2.10 6.69 10.03
N LEU A 36 -3.18 7.03 9.32
CA LEU A 36 -3.64 6.23 8.18
C LEU A 36 -2.65 6.26 7.01
N ILE A 37 -2.11 7.42 6.63
CA ILE A 37 -1.14 7.52 5.53
C ILE A 37 0.19 6.82 5.84
N PRO A 38 0.87 7.08 6.99
CA PRO A 38 2.07 6.31 7.32
C PRO A 38 1.75 4.82 7.50
N GLY A 39 0.56 4.47 8.00
CA GLY A 39 0.08 3.08 8.05
C GLY A 39 -0.02 2.44 6.66
N MET A 40 -0.58 3.14 5.67
CA MET A 40 -0.66 2.67 4.28
C MET A 40 0.71 2.45 3.66
N PHE A 41 1.69 3.30 3.96
CA PHE A 41 3.08 3.08 3.54
C PHE A 41 3.64 1.77 4.13
N ILE A 42 3.48 1.54 5.43
CA ILE A 42 3.98 0.33 6.10
C ILE A 42 3.27 -0.94 5.60
N ILE A 43 1.95 -0.88 5.42
CA ILE A 43 1.18 -1.98 4.83
C ILE A 43 1.67 -2.27 3.41
N GLY A 44 1.91 -1.23 2.60
CA GLY A 44 2.48 -1.36 1.26
C GLY A 44 3.86 -2.03 1.28
N CYS A 45 4.76 -1.61 2.18
CA CYS A 45 6.07 -2.23 2.36
C CYS A 45 5.95 -3.72 2.67
N PHE A 46 5.09 -4.08 3.61
CA PHE A 46 4.88 -5.47 4.03
C PHE A 46 4.31 -6.33 2.91
N ILE A 47 3.22 -5.87 2.29
CA ILE A 47 2.53 -6.58 1.21
C ILE A 47 3.48 -6.77 0.01
N ALA A 48 4.20 -5.73 -0.41
CA ALA A 48 5.13 -5.85 -1.53
C ALA A 48 6.35 -6.73 -1.22
N LEU A 49 6.84 -6.74 0.01
CA LEU A 49 7.87 -7.69 0.46
C LEU A 49 7.39 -9.14 0.41
N SER A 50 6.15 -9.39 0.83
CA SER A 50 5.56 -10.74 0.88
C SER A 50 5.20 -11.29 -0.49
N ILE A 51 4.57 -10.49 -1.36
CA ILE A 51 4.13 -10.92 -2.70
C ILE A 51 5.29 -10.88 -3.70
N GLY A 52 6.23 -9.95 -3.50
CA GLY A 52 7.30 -9.69 -4.45
C GLY A 52 6.87 -8.95 -5.70
N THR A 53 5.68 -8.33 -5.73
CA THR A 53 5.22 -7.48 -6.83
C THR A 53 4.79 -6.08 -6.36
N SER A 54 5.41 -5.06 -6.94
CA SER A 54 5.01 -3.66 -6.74
C SER A 54 3.62 -3.34 -7.28
N MET A 55 3.33 -3.77 -8.51
CA MET A 55 2.09 -3.40 -9.20
C MET A 55 0.84 -3.95 -8.53
N GLY A 56 0.86 -5.21 -8.07
CA GLY A 56 -0.27 -5.80 -7.34
C GLY A 56 -0.57 -5.03 -6.05
N THR A 57 0.48 -4.63 -5.32
CA THR A 57 0.37 -3.83 -4.11
C THR A 57 -0.25 -2.45 -4.38
N ILE A 58 0.21 -1.75 -5.43
CA ILE A 58 -0.32 -0.45 -5.83
C ILE A 58 -1.81 -0.56 -6.18
N VAL A 59 -2.16 -1.55 -6.99
CA VAL A 59 -3.54 -1.79 -7.45
C VAL A 59 -4.50 -2.04 -6.28
N ALA A 60 -4.07 -2.82 -5.29
CA ALA A 60 -4.90 -3.14 -4.13
C ALA A 60 -5.09 -1.93 -3.20
N LEU A 61 -4.04 -1.13 -2.99
CA LEU A 61 -4.01 -0.13 -1.92
C LEU A 61 -4.34 1.29 -2.37
N VAL A 62 -4.11 1.66 -3.64
CA VAL A 62 -4.38 3.02 -4.14
C VAL A 62 -5.84 3.44 -3.97
N PRO A 63 -6.86 2.62 -4.29
CA PRO A 63 -8.25 3.03 -4.11
C PRO A 63 -8.58 3.36 -2.65
N ILE A 64 -8.01 2.62 -1.70
CA ILE A 64 -8.17 2.86 -0.26
C ILE A 64 -7.49 4.18 0.13
N ALA A 65 -6.25 4.41 -0.34
CA ALA A 65 -5.52 5.64 -0.07
C ALA A 65 -6.20 6.89 -0.63
N VAL A 66 -6.77 6.80 -1.83
CA VAL A 66 -7.59 7.87 -2.42
C VAL A 66 -8.83 8.13 -1.56
N GLY A 67 -9.54 7.08 -1.13
CA GLY A 67 -10.68 7.24 -0.23
C GLY A 67 -10.30 7.89 1.12
N ILE A 68 -9.14 7.56 1.69
CA ILE A 68 -8.62 8.20 2.90
C ILE A 68 -8.38 9.70 2.65
N ALA A 69 -7.73 10.04 1.54
CA ALA A 69 -7.48 11.43 1.15
C ALA A 69 -8.78 12.23 1.04
N ASP A 70 -9.79 11.67 0.38
CA ASP A 70 -11.09 12.31 0.20
C ASP A 70 -11.80 12.59 1.54
N LYS A 71 -11.70 11.68 2.52
CA LYS A 71 -12.34 11.82 3.85
C LYS A 71 -11.57 12.68 4.84
N THR A 72 -10.25 12.79 4.68
CA THR A 72 -9.35 13.48 5.62
C THR A 72 -8.84 14.82 5.11
N GLY A 73 -9.16 15.20 3.86
CA GLY A 73 -8.65 16.41 3.22
C GLY A 73 -7.15 16.39 2.95
N ILE A 74 -6.48 15.24 3.14
CA ILE A 74 -5.07 15.06 2.78
C ILE A 74 -4.96 15.11 1.26
N ALA A 75 -3.90 15.72 0.73
CA ALA A 75 -3.65 15.73 -0.71
C ALA A 75 -3.59 14.29 -1.26
N THR A 76 -4.41 13.98 -2.26
CA THR A 76 -4.46 12.66 -2.90
C THR A 76 -3.09 12.20 -3.40
N ALA A 77 -2.28 13.14 -3.92
CA ALA A 77 -0.91 12.88 -4.34
C ALA A 77 -0.02 12.36 -3.21
N LEU A 78 -0.20 12.85 -1.97
CA LEU A 78 0.55 12.39 -0.81
C LEU A 78 0.13 10.97 -0.41
N ALA A 79 -1.18 10.70 -0.41
CA ALA A 79 -1.72 9.39 -0.07
C ALA A 79 -1.30 8.30 -1.09
N VAL A 80 -1.40 8.61 -2.38
CA VAL A 80 -0.93 7.73 -3.47
C VAL A 80 0.59 7.58 -3.40
N GLY A 81 1.33 8.66 -3.14
CA GLY A 81 2.78 8.63 -2.97
C GLY A 81 3.23 7.70 -1.84
N ALA A 82 2.49 7.66 -0.72
CA ALA A 82 2.76 6.72 0.37
C ALA A 82 2.61 5.26 -0.06
N VAL A 83 1.54 4.92 -0.77
CA VAL A 83 1.33 3.56 -1.29
C VAL A 83 2.39 3.16 -2.30
N VAL A 84 2.68 4.03 -3.28
CA VAL A 84 3.68 3.77 -4.32
C VAL A 84 5.07 3.59 -3.70
N SER A 85 5.44 4.44 -2.73
CA SER A 85 6.72 4.33 -2.04
C SER A 85 6.85 3.01 -1.28
N GLY A 86 5.79 2.58 -0.59
CA GLY A 86 5.78 1.30 0.12
C GLY A 86 5.87 0.11 -0.84
N ALA A 87 5.15 0.17 -1.95
CA ALA A 87 5.21 -0.88 -2.97
C ALA A 87 6.60 -0.99 -3.62
N MET A 88 7.25 0.14 -3.92
CA MET A 88 8.61 0.17 -4.49
C MET A 88 9.67 -0.29 -3.48
N PHE A 89 9.48 0.01 -2.19
CA PHE A 89 10.35 -0.51 -1.14
C PHE A 89 10.38 -2.04 -1.14
N GLY A 90 9.22 -2.69 -1.17
CA GLY A 90 9.15 -4.14 -1.18
C GLY A 90 9.68 -4.77 -2.47
N ASP A 91 9.45 -4.15 -3.63
CA ASP A 91 9.96 -4.60 -4.92
C ASP A 91 11.50 -4.66 -4.96
N ASN A 92 12.16 -3.64 -4.37
CA ASN A 92 13.62 -3.59 -4.28
C ASN A 92 14.22 -4.71 -3.41
N LEU A 93 13.44 -5.18 -2.42
CA LEU A 93 13.83 -6.23 -1.49
C LEU A 93 13.34 -7.62 -1.91
N SER A 94 12.45 -7.71 -2.89
CA SER A 94 11.88 -8.98 -3.35
C SER A 94 12.98 -9.92 -3.87
N ILE A 95 13.10 -11.09 -3.24
CA ILE A 95 14.05 -12.14 -3.64
C ILE A 95 13.58 -12.86 -4.92
N ILE A 96 12.27 -12.79 -5.21
CA ILE A 96 11.62 -13.47 -6.34
C ILE A 96 11.42 -12.58 -7.57
N SER A 97 11.80 -11.30 -7.50
CA SER A 97 11.64 -10.35 -8.63
C SER A 97 12.62 -10.63 -9.76
N ASP A 98 12.16 -10.49 -11.00
CA ASP A 98 12.97 -10.64 -12.22
C ASP A 98 14.22 -9.75 -12.20
N THR A 99 14.10 -8.54 -11.66
CA THR A 99 15.23 -7.60 -11.54
C THR A 99 16.28 -8.11 -10.55
N THR A 100 15.85 -8.71 -9.45
CA THR A 100 16.72 -9.35 -8.46
C THR A 100 17.46 -10.52 -9.08
N ILE A 101 16.73 -11.42 -9.76
CA ILE A 101 17.30 -12.62 -10.39
C ILE A 101 18.31 -12.24 -11.47
N ALA A 102 17.98 -11.26 -12.32
CA ALA A 102 18.86 -10.77 -13.36
C ALA A 102 20.13 -10.12 -12.78
N ALA A 103 19.99 -9.28 -11.75
CA ALA A 103 21.14 -8.64 -11.09
C ALA A 103 22.09 -9.68 -10.47
N THR A 104 21.57 -10.66 -9.73
CA THR A 104 22.41 -11.64 -9.03
C THR A 104 23.09 -12.61 -10.01
N ARG A 105 22.38 -13.03 -11.06
CA ARG A 105 22.93 -13.93 -12.08
C ARG A 105 23.99 -13.27 -12.95
N THR A 106 23.81 -12.00 -13.32
CA THR A 106 24.79 -11.28 -14.15
C THR A 106 26.03 -10.86 -13.38
N GLN A 107 25.89 -10.54 -12.09
CA GLN A 107 27.00 -10.12 -11.23
C GLN A 107 27.66 -11.28 -10.47
N GLY A 108 27.14 -12.51 -10.59
CA GLY A 108 27.70 -13.70 -9.94
C GLY A 108 27.61 -13.67 -8.41
N CYS A 109 26.68 -12.90 -7.82
CA CYS A 109 26.48 -12.82 -6.37
C CYS A 109 25.27 -13.64 -5.92
N GLU A 110 25.25 -14.02 -4.64
CA GLU A 110 24.11 -14.75 -4.09
C GLU A 110 22.92 -13.82 -3.84
N MET A 111 21.69 -14.33 -4.03
CA MET A 111 20.46 -13.57 -3.75
C MET A 111 20.40 -13.07 -2.30
N LYS A 112 20.93 -13.86 -1.36
CA LYS A 112 20.99 -13.51 0.06
C LYS A 112 21.86 -12.28 0.32
N ASP A 113 22.97 -12.14 -0.39
CA ASP A 113 23.91 -11.04 -0.21
C ASP A 113 23.31 -9.73 -0.75
N LYS A 114 22.69 -9.79 -1.93
CA LYS A 114 21.92 -8.67 -2.49
C LYS A 114 20.80 -8.24 -1.54
N PHE A 115 20.02 -9.19 -1.01
CA PHE A 115 18.95 -8.88 -0.06
C PHE A 115 19.47 -8.15 1.18
N LYS A 116 20.51 -8.68 1.84
CA LYS A 116 21.09 -8.07 3.04
C LYS A 116 21.59 -6.66 2.77
N MET A 117 22.33 -6.47 1.68
CA MET A 117 22.89 -5.17 1.34
C MET A 117 21.79 -4.15 1.04
N ASN A 118 20.81 -4.53 0.21
CA ASN A 118 19.68 -3.66 -0.08
C ASN A 118 18.92 -3.32 1.19
N PHE A 119 18.62 -4.28 2.06
CA PHE A 119 17.89 -4.07 3.30
C PHE A 119 18.58 -3.04 4.21
N ILE A 120 19.89 -3.10 4.36
CA ILE A 120 20.68 -2.15 5.15
C ILE A 120 20.56 -0.72 4.58
N ILE A 121 20.52 -0.57 3.26
CA ILE A 121 20.41 0.74 2.60
C ILE A 121 18.99 1.29 2.67
N VAL A 122 17.99 0.46 2.38
CA VAL A 122 16.60 0.93 2.24
C VAL A 122 15.88 1.06 3.57
N LEU A 123 16.25 0.30 4.61
CA LEU A 123 15.58 0.38 5.91
C LEU A 123 15.70 1.78 6.55
N PRO A 124 16.88 2.43 6.60
CA PRO A 124 16.99 3.82 7.06
C PRO A 124 16.12 4.78 6.25
N ALA A 125 16.12 4.64 4.92
CA ALA A 125 15.32 5.48 4.03
C ALA A 125 13.81 5.29 4.27
N ALA A 126 13.38 4.05 4.52
CA ALA A 126 11.98 3.75 4.83
C ALA A 126 11.55 4.33 6.18
N ILE A 127 12.41 4.26 7.21
CA ILE A 127 12.15 4.88 8.51
C ILE A 127 12.00 6.40 8.35
N ILE A 128 12.92 7.04 7.64
CA ILE A 128 12.84 8.48 7.38
C ILE A 128 11.56 8.83 6.60
N THR A 129 11.21 8.04 5.60
CA THR A 129 10.00 8.23 4.79
C THR A 129 8.72 8.09 5.63
N ALA A 130 8.65 7.08 6.51
CA ALA A 130 7.52 6.92 7.43
C ALA A 130 7.38 8.11 8.38
N LEU A 131 8.49 8.63 8.91
CA LEU A 131 8.50 9.82 9.75
C LEU A 131 8.06 11.08 8.97
N ILE A 132 8.50 11.24 7.72
CA ILE A 132 8.06 12.33 6.84
C ILE A 132 6.54 12.26 6.66
N PHE A 133 5.98 11.09 6.32
CA PHE A 133 4.53 10.95 6.19
C PHE A 133 3.82 11.29 7.49
N MET A 134 4.30 10.79 8.63
CA MET A 134 3.72 11.07 9.95
C MET A 134 3.70 12.57 10.28
N VAL A 135 4.77 13.31 9.93
CA VAL A 135 4.85 14.76 10.16
C VAL A 135 3.90 15.51 9.22
N LEU A 136 3.87 15.15 7.94
CA LEU A 136 3.03 15.80 6.93
C LEU A 136 1.54 15.58 7.18
N THR A 137 1.16 14.44 7.76
CA THR A 137 -0.25 14.10 8.04
C THR A 137 -0.67 14.32 9.48
N ARG A 138 0.20 14.91 10.32
CA ARG A 138 -0.06 15.13 11.75
C ARG A 138 -1.34 15.92 12.02
N ASN A 139 -1.63 16.91 11.17
CA ASN A 139 -2.80 17.79 11.30
C ASN A 139 -3.98 17.34 10.43
N ALA A 140 -3.98 16.10 9.93
CA ALA A 140 -5.08 15.57 9.16
C ALA A 140 -6.31 15.40 10.07
N ASN A 141 -7.30 16.26 9.88
CA ASN A 141 -8.58 16.15 10.57
C ASN A 141 -9.58 15.42 9.67
N VAL A 142 -10.49 14.66 10.28
CA VAL A 142 -11.60 14.06 9.53
C VAL A 142 -12.53 15.19 9.09
N VAL A 143 -12.66 15.40 7.78
CA VAL A 143 -13.45 16.49 7.20
C VAL A 143 -14.93 16.09 7.10
N SER A 144 -15.22 14.80 6.99
CA SER A 144 -16.58 14.26 6.90
C SER A 144 -16.98 13.55 8.20
N LEU A 145 -17.83 14.19 9.01
CA LEU A 145 -18.40 13.65 10.25
C LEU A 145 -19.66 12.79 10.03
N ASP A 146 -19.89 12.31 8.81
CA ASP A 146 -20.93 11.30 8.62
C ASP A 146 -20.62 10.10 9.51
N SER A 147 -21.66 9.46 10.07
CA SER A 147 -21.49 8.27 10.88
C SER A 147 -20.50 7.34 10.18
N LEU A 148 -19.43 6.93 10.87
CA LEU A 148 -18.39 5.99 10.39
C LEU A 148 -18.98 4.58 10.21
N SER A 149 -20.13 4.50 9.55
CA SER A 149 -20.84 3.28 9.23
C SER A 149 -20.01 2.52 8.20
N PHE A 150 -19.71 1.28 8.53
CA PHE A 150 -19.01 0.36 7.64
C PHE A 150 -19.78 -0.95 7.59
N ASN A 151 -19.72 -1.62 6.45
CA ASN A 151 -20.27 -2.95 6.29
C ASN A 151 -19.15 -3.93 5.95
N ILE A 152 -18.96 -4.93 6.80
CA ILE A 152 -17.91 -5.95 6.67
C ILE A 152 -18.03 -6.71 5.33
N PHE A 153 -19.24 -6.97 4.85
CA PHE A 153 -19.44 -7.64 3.55
C PHE A 153 -18.87 -6.83 2.37
N LYS A 154 -18.93 -5.50 2.45
CA LYS A 154 -18.39 -4.62 1.41
C LYS A 154 -16.87 -4.59 1.43
N ILE A 155 -16.23 -4.91 2.55
CA ILE A 155 -14.76 -4.92 2.71
C ILE A 155 -14.16 -6.23 2.19
N LEU A 156 -14.97 -7.30 2.10
CA LEU A 156 -14.53 -8.64 1.73
C LEU A 156 -13.69 -8.72 0.44
N PRO A 157 -13.99 -7.98 -0.66
CA PRO A 157 -13.16 -8.02 -1.86
C PRO A 157 -11.69 -7.62 -1.60
N TYR A 158 -11.46 -6.58 -0.78
CA TYR A 158 -10.10 -6.17 -0.42
C TYR A 158 -9.41 -7.20 0.48
N ILE A 159 -10.14 -7.80 1.43
CA ILE A 159 -9.61 -8.86 2.29
C ILE A 159 -9.19 -10.06 1.45
N ILE A 160 -10.03 -10.48 0.51
CA ILE A 160 -9.71 -11.60 -0.40
C ILE A 160 -8.45 -11.26 -1.19
N VAL A 161 -8.38 -10.09 -1.81
CA VAL A 161 -7.20 -9.68 -2.60
C VAL A 161 -5.94 -9.68 -1.73
N ILE A 162 -5.98 -9.12 -0.52
CA ILE A 162 -4.82 -9.10 0.38
C ILE A 162 -4.43 -10.53 0.79
N ILE A 163 -5.38 -11.39 1.13
CA ILE A 163 -5.11 -12.77 1.53
C ILE A 163 -4.56 -13.59 0.36
N THR A 164 -5.19 -13.55 -0.81
CA THR A 164 -4.71 -14.29 -2.00
C THR A 164 -3.31 -13.83 -2.38
N ALA A 165 -3.08 -12.51 -2.31
CA ALA A 165 -1.76 -11.96 -2.58
C ALA A 165 -0.72 -12.46 -1.56
N LEU A 166 -1.03 -12.47 -0.25
CA LEU A 166 -0.15 -13.04 0.78
C LEU A 166 0.11 -14.54 0.59
N LEU A 167 -0.84 -15.28 0.01
CA LEU A 167 -0.71 -16.70 -0.32
C LEU A 167 0.05 -16.94 -1.64
N GLY A 168 0.34 -15.90 -2.41
CA GLY A 168 1.03 -15.99 -3.70
C GLY A 168 0.17 -16.60 -4.82
N VAL A 169 -1.16 -16.47 -4.74
CA VAL A 169 -2.14 -16.99 -5.71
C VAL A 169 -2.83 -15.84 -6.44
#